data_AF-A0A0P0XHI1-F1
#
_entry.id   AF-A0A0P0XHI1-F1
#
_cell.length_a   1.000
_cell.length_b   1.000
_cell.length_c   1.000
_cell.angle_alpha   90.00
_cell.angle_beta   90.00
_cell.angle_gamma   90.00
#
_symmetry.space_group_name_H-M   'P 1'
#
loop_
_entity.id
_entity.type
_entity.pdbx_description
1 polymer ?
#
loop_
_entity_poly.entity_id
_entity_poly.type
_entity_poly.pdbx_seq_one_letter_code
_entity_poly.pdbx_strand_id
1 'polypeptide(L)'
;MEEADRPRIVLAGDAFEVYPHISSRRPSTVQGALLRMFYPSAIGLPEFRTPALTWRDYKRSTNERIMSPANRVLKEFWYCFKCDPTDKVEADKVLEQNFKKKVPQMLFEEKKRATNKLYKKGKVPAEDVDEDGNHWPTVQALVSAKPKDFLVTEEGWRLLFEH
;
A
#
# COMPACT_ATOMS: atom_id res chain seq x y z
N MET A 1 19.04 -7.17 -11.54
CA MET A 1 18.36 -8.26 -12.26
C MET A 1 18.32 -7.85 -13.71
N GLU A 2 18.91 -8.65 -14.59
CA GLU A 2 18.88 -8.35 -16.02
C GLU A 2 17.46 -8.55 -16.54
N GLU A 3 17.08 -7.87 -17.61
CA GLU A 3 15.74 -7.99 -18.19
C GLU A 3 15.45 -9.42 -18.67
N ALA A 4 16.47 -10.14 -19.12
CA ALA A 4 16.38 -11.55 -19.50
C ALA A 4 15.88 -12.44 -18.35
N ASP A 5 16.31 -12.16 -17.12
CA ASP A 5 16.00 -12.95 -15.92
C ASP A 5 14.63 -12.64 -15.30
N ARG A 6 13.99 -11.53 -15.70
CA ARG A 6 12.70 -11.13 -15.14
C ARG A 6 11.62 -12.13 -15.54
N PRO A 7 10.75 -12.57 -14.61
CA PRO A 7 9.58 -13.38 -14.96
C PRO A 7 8.68 -12.64 -15.97
N ARG A 8 8.17 -13.37 -16.96
CA ARG A 8 7.18 -12.85 -17.90
C ARG A 8 5.82 -12.86 -17.24
N ILE A 9 5.04 -11.80 -17.40
CA ILE A 9 3.63 -11.78 -17.04
C ILE A 9 2.75 -11.70 -18.30
N VAL A 10 1.64 -12.41 -18.27
CA VAL A 10 0.61 -12.41 -19.31
C VAL A 10 -0.73 -12.10 -18.64
N LEU A 11 -1.60 -11.40 -19.36
CA LEU A 11 -2.95 -11.09 -18.88
C LEU A 11 -3.83 -12.33 -18.87
N ALA A 12 -4.51 -12.53 -17.75
CA ALA A 12 -5.55 -13.55 -17.57
C ALA A 12 -6.77 -12.87 -16.92
N GLY A 13 -7.58 -12.20 -17.75
CA GLY A 13 -8.64 -11.30 -17.27
C GLY A 13 -8.07 -10.12 -16.49
N ASP A 14 -8.60 -9.88 -15.28
CA ASP A 14 -8.14 -8.82 -14.37
C ASP A 14 -6.87 -9.19 -13.57
N ALA A 15 -6.30 -10.36 -13.84
CA ALA A 15 -5.13 -10.90 -13.14
C ALA A 15 -3.93 -11.07 -14.09
N PHE A 16 -2.79 -11.38 -13.46
CA PHE A 16 -1.55 -11.70 -14.16
C PHE A 16 -1.16 -13.15 -13.88
N GLU A 17 -0.91 -13.89 -14.94
CA GLU A 17 -0.20 -15.17 -14.87
C GLU A 17 1.30 -14.91 -15.02
N VAL A 18 2.11 -15.71 -14.30
CA VAL A 18 3.57 -15.54 -14.29
C VAL A 18 4.22 -16.75 -14.94
N TYR A 19 5.15 -16.48 -15.85
CA TYR A 19 5.91 -17.47 -16.59
C TYR A 19 7.42 -17.32 -16.37
N PRO A 20 8.13 -18.43 -16.15
CA PRO A 20 7.59 -19.77 -15.94
C PRO A 20 6.80 -19.85 -14.61
N HIS A 21 5.83 -20.78 -14.49
CA HIS A 21 4.97 -21.00 -13.29
C HIS A 21 5.74 -21.53 -12.06
N ILE A 22 7.02 -21.17 -11.93
CA ILE A 22 7.97 -21.50 -10.86
C ILE A 22 7.62 -20.68 -9.61
N SER A 23 8.31 -20.94 -8.49
CA SER A 23 8.32 -20.22 -7.20
C SER A 23 8.61 -18.70 -7.25
N SER A 24 8.48 -18.08 -8.43
CA SER A 24 8.49 -16.64 -8.63
C SER A 24 7.46 -15.93 -7.75
N ARG A 25 7.81 -14.70 -7.32
CA ARG A 25 6.93 -13.87 -6.51
C ARG A 25 5.68 -13.53 -7.32
N ARG A 26 4.49 -13.75 -6.73
CA ARG A 26 3.21 -13.43 -7.38
C ARG A 26 3.07 -11.91 -7.56
N PRO A 27 2.52 -11.41 -8.69
CA PRO A 27 2.41 -9.98 -8.96
C PRO A 27 1.58 -9.27 -7.89
N SER A 28 0.49 -9.89 -7.44
CA SER A 28 -0.36 -9.42 -6.34
C SER A 28 0.42 -9.18 -5.04
N THR A 29 1.39 -10.06 -4.72
CA THR A 29 2.26 -9.93 -3.54
C THR A 29 3.25 -8.77 -3.71
N VAL A 30 3.87 -8.66 -4.89
CA VAL A 30 4.80 -7.56 -5.20
C VAL A 30 4.07 -6.22 -5.16
N GLN A 31 2.88 -6.12 -5.75
CA GLN A 31 2.04 -4.92 -5.69
C GLN A 31 1.80 -4.47 -4.24
N GLY A 32 1.39 -5.38 -3.35
CA GLY A 32 1.18 -5.04 -1.94
C GLY A 32 2.45 -4.59 -1.22
N ALA A 33 3.59 -5.22 -1.51
CA ALA A 33 4.88 -4.83 -0.94
C ALA A 33 5.32 -3.42 -1.42
N LEU A 34 5.18 -3.14 -2.72
CA LEU A 34 5.55 -1.85 -3.29
C LEU A 34 4.66 -0.72 -2.78
N LEU A 35 3.35 -0.95 -2.65
CA LEU A 35 2.43 0.03 -2.06
C LEU A 35 2.85 0.38 -0.63
N ARG A 36 3.19 -0.61 0.21
CA ARG A 36 3.69 -0.38 1.57
C ARG A 36 5.01 0.38 1.59
N MET A 37 5.93 0.01 0.70
CA MET A 37 7.27 0.60 0.62
C MET A 37 7.23 2.07 0.19
N PHE A 38 6.34 2.42 -0.73
CA PHE A 38 6.23 3.76 -1.29
C PHE A 38 4.99 4.51 -0.80
N TYR A 39 4.43 4.17 0.36
CA TYR A 39 3.29 4.90 0.90
C TYR A 39 3.67 6.37 1.18
N PRO A 40 2.94 7.37 0.63
CA PRO A 40 3.29 8.79 0.78
C PRO A 40 3.19 9.34 2.22
N SER A 41 2.67 8.56 3.17
CA SER A 41 2.48 8.94 4.58
C SER A 41 1.44 10.05 4.80
N ALA A 42 1.73 11.27 4.34
CA ALA A 42 0.86 12.42 4.43
C ALA A 42 0.89 13.19 3.11
N ILE A 43 -0.28 13.63 2.65
CA ILE A 43 -0.45 14.41 1.42
C ILE A 43 -1.14 15.74 1.73
N GLY A 44 -0.95 16.74 0.87
CA GLY A 44 -1.52 18.08 1.04
C GLY A 44 -0.50 19.11 1.52
N LEU A 45 -1.00 20.31 1.82
CA LEU A 45 -0.19 21.40 2.37
C LEU A 45 0.17 21.09 3.84
N PRO A 46 1.28 21.63 4.38
CA PRO A 46 1.71 21.36 5.76
C PRO A 46 0.61 21.55 6.82
N GLU A 47 -0.25 22.54 6.64
CA GLU A 47 -1.36 22.87 7.57
C GLU A 47 -2.61 22.01 7.34
N PHE A 48 -2.71 21.32 6.20
CA PHE A 48 -3.88 20.55 5.76
C PHE A 48 -3.49 19.14 5.33
N ARG A 49 -2.56 18.52 6.07
CA ARG A 49 -2.08 17.18 5.76
C ARG A 49 -3.16 16.15 6.04
N THR A 50 -3.39 15.26 5.08
CA THR A 50 -4.31 14.13 5.20
C THR A 50 -3.58 12.83 4.90
N PRO A 51 -4.05 11.67 5.39
CA PRO A 51 -3.49 10.40 4.95
C PRO A 51 -3.79 10.19 3.45
N ALA A 52 -2.99 9.35 2.79
CA ALA A 52 -3.29 8.93 1.42
C ALA A 52 -4.18 7.69 1.46
N LEU A 53 -5.44 7.83 1.06
CA LEU A 53 -6.43 6.75 1.21
C LEU A 53 -6.69 6.01 -0.10
N THR A 54 -6.31 6.63 -1.22
CA THR A 54 -6.61 6.12 -2.56
C THR A 54 -5.38 6.04 -3.43
N TRP A 55 -5.46 5.24 -4.49
CA TRP A 55 -4.41 5.24 -5.52
C TRP A 55 -4.23 6.60 -6.20
N ARG A 56 -5.28 7.44 -6.26
CA ARG A 56 -5.18 8.81 -6.77
C ARG A 56 -4.24 9.65 -5.90
N ASP A 57 -4.20 9.40 -4.60
CA ASP A 57 -3.34 10.13 -3.67
C ASP A 57 -1.86 9.79 -3.86
N TYR A 58 -1.54 8.55 -4.24
CA TYR A 58 -0.18 8.15 -4.63
C TYR A 58 0.32 8.87 -5.89
N LYS A 59 -0.59 9.31 -6.76
CA LYS A 59 -0.23 10.05 -7.98
C LYS A 59 0.09 11.51 -7.69
N ARG A 60 -0.33 12.04 -6.54
CA ARG A 60 0.02 13.41 -6.15
C ARG A 60 1.52 13.48 -5.89
N SER A 61 2.19 14.39 -6.59
CA SER A 61 3.57 14.75 -6.23
C SER A 61 3.54 16.01 -5.37
N THR A 62 4.34 16.05 -4.32
CA THR A 62 4.61 17.28 -3.57
C THR A 62 5.51 18.23 -4.35
N ASN A 63 6.21 17.73 -5.39
CA ASN A 63 7.15 18.49 -6.20
C ASN A 63 7.26 17.88 -7.59
N GLU A 64 7.03 18.66 -8.65
CA GLU A 64 7.08 18.19 -10.05
C GLU A 64 8.44 17.56 -10.42
N ARG A 65 9.53 17.94 -9.73
CA ARG A 65 10.87 17.35 -9.93
C ARG A 65 11.04 15.98 -9.29
N ILE A 66 10.15 15.62 -8.35
CA ILE A 66 10.20 14.36 -7.61
C ILE A 66 9.18 13.41 -8.21
N MET A 67 9.64 12.21 -8.58
CA MET A 67 8.77 11.13 -9.04
C MET A 67 7.72 10.82 -7.97
N SER A 68 6.45 10.87 -8.37
CA SER A 68 5.32 10.55 -7.49
C SER A 68 5.45 9.11 -6.94
N PRO A 69 4.91 8.85 -5.74
CA PRO A 69 4.82 7.50 -5.20
C PRO A 69 4.29 6.46 -6.19
N ALA A 70 3.24 6.82 -6.94
CA ALA A 70 2.65 5.95 -7.95
C ALA A 70 3.65 5.59 -9.06
N ASN A 71 4.40 6.58 -9.56
CA ASN A 71 5.40 6.34 -10.59
C ASN A 71 6.55 5.47 -10.09
N ARG A 72 6.94 5.59 -8.80
CA ARG A 72 7.93 4.70 -8.18
C ARG A 72 7.41 3.26 -8.10
N VAL A 73 6.18 3.07 -7.64
CA VAL A 73 5.53 1.75 -7.59
C VAL A 73 5.48 1.11 -8.98
N LEU A 74 5.05 1.85 -10.01
CA LEU A 74 4.98 1.35 -11.38
C LEU A 74 6.35 1.01 -11.94
N LYS A 75 7.34 1.90 -11.76
CA LYS A 75 8.72 1.67 -12.20
C LYS A 75 9.31 0.41 -11.56
N GLU A 76 9.18 0.26 -10.24
CA GLU A 76 9.70 -0.91 -9.53
C GLU A 76 8.93 -2.19 -9.89
N PHE A 77 7.63 -2.10 -10.14
CA PHE A 77 6.85 -3.25 -10.62
C PHE A 77 7.34 -3.75 -11.98
N TRP A 78 7.56 -2.84 -12.94
CA TRP A 78 8.10 -3.17 -14.27
C TRP A 78 9.60 -3.48 -14.26
N TYR A 79 10.29 -3.13 -13.17
CA TYR A 79 11.63 -3.66 -12.91
C TYR A 79 11.59 -5.13 -12.43
N CYS A 80 10.54 -5.55 -11.72
CA CYS A 80 10.37 -6.94 -11.27
C CYS A 80 9.86 -7.89 -12.36
N PHE A 81 9.06 -7.39 -13.30
CA PHE A 81 8.36 -8.20 -14.29
C PHE A 81 8.50 -7.63 -15.69
N LYS A 82 8.45 -8.50 -16.71
CA LYS A 82 8.31 -8.09 -18.11
C LYS A 82 7.01 -8.61 -18.70
N CYS A 83 6.43 -7.89 -19.66
CA CYS A 83 5.30 -8.38 -20.45
C CYS A 83 5.62 -8.24 -21.94
N ASP A 84 4.78 -8.83 -22.78
CA ASP A 84 4.89 -8.57 -24.22
C ASP A 84 4.66 -7.06 -24.49
N PRO A 85 5.47 -6.41 -25.33
CA PRO A 85 5.25 -5.00 -25.69
C PRO A 85 3.85 -4.73 -26.27
N THR A 86 3.26 -5.71 -26.98
CA THR A 86 1.92 -5.58 -27.56
C THR A 86 0.82 -5.58 -26.50
N ASP A 87 1.04 -6.25 -25.36
CA ASP A 87 0.11 -6.31 -24.23
C ASP A 87 0.31 -5.18 -23.21
N LYS A 88 1.39 -4.39 -23.34
CA LYS A 88 1.84 -3.44 -22.29
C LYS A 88 0.76 -2.44 -21.88
N VAL A 89 0.05 -1.89 -22.85
CA VAL A 89 -1.00 -0.89 -22.61
C VAL A 89 -2.14 -1.49 -21.78
N GLU A 90 -2.58 -2.70 -22.10
CA GLU A 90 -3.66 -3.36 -21.36
C GLU A 90 -3.17 -3.83 -19.99
N ALA A 91 -1.92 -4.30 -19.91
CA ALA A 91 -1.30 -4.67 -18.66
C ALA A 91 -1.17 -3.47 -17.69
N ASP A 92 -0.85 -2.28 -18.19
CA ASP A 92 -0.85 -1.06 -17.38
C ASP A 92 -2.25 -0.68 -16.86
N LYS A 93 -3.30 -0.86 -17.67
CA LYS A 93 -4.68 -0.63 -17.22
C LYS A 93 -5.08 -1.59 -16.11
N VAL A 94 -4.81 -2.89 -16.27
CA VAL A 94 -5.09 -3.91 -15.25
C VAL A 94 -4.30 -3.63 -13.98
N LEU A 95 -3.04 -3.21 -14.10
CA LEU A 95 -2.20 -2.82 -12.97
C LEU A 95 -2.76 -1.61 -12.21
N GLU A 96 -3.20 -0.58 -12.94
CA GLU A 96 -3.88 0.60 -12.39
C GLU A 96 -5.17 0.24 -11.63
N GLN A 97 -6.01 -0.65 -12.19
CA GLN A 97 -7.22 -1.11 -11.52
C GLN A 97 -6.91 -1.94 -10.27
N ASN A 98 -5.88 -2.78 -10.34
CA ASN A 98 -5.40 -3.55 -9.19
C ASN A 98 -4.94 -2.62 -8.07
N PHE A 99 -4.21 -1.55 -8.36
CA PHE A 99 -3.79 -0.59 -7.33
C PHE A 99 -4.96 0.20 -6.73
N LYS A 100 -5.95 0.60 -7.54
CA LYS A 100 -7.17 1.24 -7.01
C LYS A 100 -7.89 0.38 -5.98
N LYS A 101 -7.94 -0.94 -6.20
CA LYS A 101 -8.54 -1.91 -5.25
C LYS A 101 -7.62 -2.19 -4.07
N LYS A 102 -6.31 -2.35 -4.30
CA LYS A 102 -5.34 -2.78 -3.29
C LYS A 102 -4.97 -1.73 -2.26
N VAL A 103 -4.95 -0.44 -2.61
CA VAL A 103 -4.63 0.62 -1.63
C VAL A 103 -5.56 0.58 -0.41
N PRO A 104 -6.89 0.70 -0.55
CA PRO A 104 -7.78 0.67 0.61
C PRO A 104 -7.75 -0.69 1.34
N GLN A 105 -7.62 -1.81 0.60
CA GLN A 105 -7.46 -3.14 1.22
C GLN A 105 -6.20 -3.24 2.08
N MET A 106 -5.06 -2.76 1.57
CA MET A 106 -3.80 -2.75 2.29
C MET A 106 -3.89 -1.88 3.54
N LEU A 107 -4.47 -0.68 3.45
CA LEU A 107 -4.65 0.19 4.62
C LEU A 107 -5.54 -0.45 5.68
N PHE A 108 -6.64 -1.10 5.27
CA PHE A 108 -7.49 -1.86 6.19
C PHE A 108 -6.73 -3.02 6.85
N GLU A 109 -5.95 -3.78 6.09
CA GLU A 109 -5.11 -4.86 6.61
C GLU A 109 -4.08 -4.35 7.63
N GLU A 110 -3.43 -3.21 7.36
CA GLU A 110 -2.47 -2.61 8.28
C GLU A 110 -3.14 -2.08 9.55
N LYS A 111 -4.29 -1.40 9.44
CA LYS A 111 -5.10 -1.00 10.61
C LYS A 111 -5.47 -2.21 11.45
N LYS A 112 -6.02 -3.26 10.82
CA LYS A 112 -6.39 -4.52 11.49
C LYS A 112 -5.19 -5.19 12.16
N ARG A 113 -4.03 -5.22 11.51
CA ARG A 113 -2.79 -5.78 12.07
C ARG A 113 -2.37 -5.04 13.33
N ALA A 114 -2.46 -3.71 13.34
CA ALA A 114 -2.13 -2.88 14.48
C ALA A 114 -3.10 -3.09 15.64
N THR A 115 -4.41 -3.08 15.38
CA THR A 115 -5.45 -3.36 16.37
C THR A 115 -5.27 -4.75 16.98
N ASN A 116 -5.09 -5.78 16.14
CA ASN A 116 -4.85 -7.15 16.62
C ASN A 116 -3.59 -7.23 17.48
N LYS A 117 -2.53 -6.47 17.17
CA LYS A 117 -1.30 -6.46 17.97
C LYS A 117 -1.51 -5.86 19.35
N LEU A 118 -2.40 -4.87 19.50
CA LEU A 118 -2.73 -4.25 20.79
C LEU A 118 -3.50 -5.21 21.70
N TYR A 119 -4.52 -5.87 21.16
CA TYR A 119 -5.34 -6.84 21.91
C TYR A 119 -4.67 -8.21 22.07
N LYS A 120 -3.57 -8.49 21.35
CA LYS A 120 -2.82 -9.74 21.51
C LYS A 120 -2.17 -9.78 22.89
N LYS A 121 -2.27 -10.95 23.55
CA LYS A 121 -1.74 -11.27 24.88
C LYS A 121 -2.63 -10.88 26.07
N GLY A 122 -3.94 -10.79 25.89
CA GLY A 122 -4.88 -10.50 26.97
C GLY A 122 -4.70 -9.11 27.58
N LYS A 123 -4.01 -8.22 26.87
CA LYS A 123 -3.85 -6.82 27.24
C LYS A 123 -5.00 -6.04 26.61
N VAL A 124 -5.66 -5.22 27.40
CA VAL A 124 -6.54 -4.17 26.90
C VAL A 124 -5.68 -2.91 26.80
N PRO A 125 -5.54 -2.30 25.61
CA PRO A 125 -4.83 -1.03 25.48
C PRO A 125 -5.59 0.09 26.20
N ALA A 126 -5.01 1.30 26.25
CA ALA A 126 -5.80 2.48 26.60
C ALA A 126 -6.88 2.67 25.52
N GLU A 127 -8.13 2.85 25.95
CA GLU A 127 -9.30 2.95 25.08
C GLU A 127 -10.02 4.29 25.29
N ASP A 128 -10.57 4.81 24.20
CA ASP A 128 -11.58 5.86 24.18
C ASP A 128 -12.97 5.21 23.98
N VAL A 129 -14.02 5.85 24.51
CA VAL A 129 -15.40 5.39 24.36
C VAL A 129 -16.11 6.32 23.39
N ASP A 130 -16.72 5.77 22.34
CA ASP A 130 -17.50 6.53 21.37
C ASP A 130 -18.92 6.85 21.88
N GLU A 131 -19.70 7.57 21.08
CA GLU A 131 -21.07 8.00 21.42
C GLU A 131 -22.03 6.81 21.64
N ASP A 132 -21.73 5.65 21.06
CA ASP A 132 -22.50 4.42 21.18
C ASP A 132 -22.03 3.52 22.34
N GLY A 133 -21.00 3.95 23.09
CA GLY A 133 -20.42 3.17 24.18
C GLY A 133 -19.41 2.10 23.74
N ASN A 134 -18.99 2.09 22.46
CA ASN A 134 -17.97 1.16 22.00
C ASN A 134 -16.59 1.62 22.44
N HIS A 135 -15.77 0.65 22.84
CA HIS A 135 -14.40 0.87 23.26
C HIS A 135 -13.44 0.72 22.08
N TRP A 136 -12.68 1.77 21.80
CA TRP A 136 -11.69 1.80 20.73
C TRP A 136 -10.31 2.11 21.28
N PRO A 137 -9.22 1.48 20.79
CA PRO A 137 -7.89 1.87 21.21
C PRO A 137 -7.62 3.35 20.93
N THR A 138 -7.05 4.06 21.89
CA THR A 138 -6.63 5.46 21.72
C THR A 138 -5.70 5.60 20.51
N VAL A 139 -5.70 6.77 19.88
CA VAL A 139 -4.76 7.10 18.79
C VAL A 139 -3.31 6.86 19.21
N GLN A 140 -2.94 7.17 20.45
CA GLN A 140 -1.60 6.93 20.98
C GLN A 140 -1.26 5.43 21.04
N ALA A 141 -2.19 4.58 21.49
CA ALA A 141 -2.00 3.14 21.48
C ALA A 141 -1.80 2.62 20.04
N LEU A 142 -2.60 3.08 19.09
CA LEU A 142 -2.49 2.68 17.68
C LEU A 142 -1.17 3.14 17.05
N VAL A 143 -0.68 4.33 17.41
CA VAL A 143 0.65 4.80 16.99
C VAL A 143 1.76 3.90 17.53
N SER A 144 1.69 3.50 18.80
CA SER A 144 2.65 2.55 19.38
C SER A 144 2.62 1.16 18.72
N ALA A 145 1.50 0.81 18.09
CA ALA A 145 1.31 -0.48 17.44
C ALA A 145 1.85 -0.54 16.00
N LYS A 146 2.33 0.57 15.42
CA LYS A 146 2.79 0.66 14.02
C LYS A 146 3.61 -0.55 13.56
N PRO A 147 3.28 -1.17 12.42
CA PRO A 147 4.09 -2.23 11.83
C PRO A 147 5.48 -1.71 11.47
N LYS A 148 6.53 -2.49 11.77
CA LYS A 148 7.93 -2.10 11.48
C LYS A 148 8.23 -2.11 9.98
N ASP A 149 7.55 -2.98 9.24
CA ASP A 149 7.67 -3.17 7.80
C ASP A 149 6.84 -2.15 7.00
N PHE A 150 5.92 -1.42 7.65
CA PHE A 150 5.20 -0.33 7.02
C PHE A 150 6.00 0.98 7.19
N LEU A 151 6.63 1.43 6.10
CA LEU A 151 7.56 2.56 6.05
C LEU A 151 6.86 3.94 6.13
N VAL A 152 5.66 3.98 6.72
CA VAL A 152 4.93 5.21 7.01
C VAL A 152 5.58 5.97 8.17
N THR A 153 5.58 7.31 8.09
CA THR A 153 5.98 8.17 9.22
C THR A 153 5.01 8.03 10.40
N GLU A 154 5.42 8.37 11.62
CA GLU A 154 4.49 8.36 12.76
C GLU A 154 3.33 9.33 12.54
N GLU A 155 3.59 10.49 11.95
CA GLU A 155 2.57 11.46 11.55
C GLU A 155 1.58 10.86 10.54
N GLY A 156 2.06 10.26 9.45
CA GLY A 156 1.20 9.65 8.44
C GLY A 156 0.39 8.47 8.99
N TRP A 157 0.94 7.77 9.97
CA TRP A 157 0.26 6.68 10.67
C TRP A 157 -0.81 7.21 11.63
N ARG A 158 -0.52 8.29 12.35
CA ARG A 158 -1.51 8.98 13.19
C ARG A 158 -2.68 9.48 12.36
N LEU A 159 -2.39 10.21 11.28
CA LEU A 159 -3.38 10.71 10.33
C LEU A 159 -4.26 9.59 9.75
N LEU A 160 -3.70 8.39 9.55
CA LEU A 160 -4.45 7.25 9.05
C LEU A 160 -5.51 6.76 10.05
N PHE A 161 -5.33 6.93 11.37
CA PHE A 161 -6.29 6.54 12.40
C PHE A 161 -7.24 7.65 12.83
N GLU A 162 -6.88 8.90 12.55
CA GLU A 162 -7.78 10.05 12.72
C GLU A 162 -8.86 10.11 11.61
N HIS A 163 -8.80 9.21 10.63
CA HIS A 163 -9.74 9.07 9.51
C HIS A 163 -10.24 7.62 9.38
#